data_AF-A0A6L5FKC9-F1
#
_entry.id   AF-A0A6L5FKC9-F1
#
_cell.length_a   1.000
_cell.length_b   1.000
_cell.length_c   1.000
_cell.angle_alpha   90.00
_cell.angle_beta   90.00
_cell.angle_gamma   90.00
#
_symmetry.space_group_name_H-M   'P 1'
#
loop_
_entity.id
_entity.type
_entity.pdbx_description
1 polymer ?
#
loop_
_entity_poly.entity_id
_entity_poly.type
_entity_poly.pdbx_seq_one_letter_code
_entity_poly.pdbx_strand_id
1 'polypeptide(L)'
;MSGFETSRRGSYGAGARQARIAGRPNDPNAGVSPRSFQPSGGSMSTYALNKLLRDVNRDPGTRERFFKDAAAVAAGYDLTGEERRAVLDRDVTALYRFGVHGLILRPFTILHQMPEPDYLEAIRR
;
A
#
# COMPACT_ATOMS: atom_id res chain seq x y z
N MET A 1 10.27 -74.02 43.62
CA MET A 1 10.79 -73.76 42.25
C MET A 1 9.88 -72.71 41.66
N SER A 2 10.24 -71.43 41.79
CA SER A 2 10.97 -70.65 40.75
C SER A 2 10.17 -70.60 39.45
N GLY A 3 9.78 -69.46 38.90
CA GLY A 3 10.05 -68.04 39.17
C GLY A 3 9.58 -67.23 37.95
N PHE A 4 9.78 -65.91 37.97
CA PHE A 4 9.79 -64.99 36.81
C PHE A 4 8.45 -64.82 36.05
N GLU A 5 8.05 -63.69 35.48
CA GLU A 5 8.43 -62.28 35.52
C GLU A 5 7.28 -61.54 34.80
N THR A 6 7.14 -60.25 35.03
CA THR A 6 6.18 -59.35 34.40
C THR A 6 6.41 -59.16 32.90
N SER A 7 5.39 -59.19 32.03
CA SER A 7 5.32 -58.29 30.86
C SER A 7 4.06 -58.38 29.98
N ARG A 8 3.45 -57.21 29.81
CA ARG A 8 3.04 -56.55 28.54
C ARG A 8 2.35 -57.38 27.44
N ARG A 9 1.13 -56.95 27.12
CA ARG A 9 0.67 -56.44 25.80
C ARG A 9 -0.72 -55.85 26.04
N GLY A 10 -1.11 -54.68 25.56
CA GLY A 10 -0.58 -53.85 24.49
C GLY A 10 -1.80 -53.23 23.81
N SER A 11 -2.21 -52.07 24.31
CA SER A 11 -3.27 -51.23 23.74
C SER A 11 -2.81 -50.68 22.39
N TYR A 12 -3.62 -50.84 21.35
CA TYR A 12 -3.41 -50.23 20.04
C TYR A 12 -4.69 -49.56 19.55
N GLY A 13 -4.54 -48.32 19.10
CA GLY A 13 -5.53 -47.51 18.39
C GLY A 13 -5.95 -46.28 19.20
N ALA A 14 -5.80 -45.05 18.76
CA ALA A 14 -5.39 -44.54 17.47
C ALA A 14 -5.07 -43.03 17.60
N GLY A 15 -4.19 -42.53 16.74
CA GLY A 15 -4.30 -41.15 16.26
C GLY A 15 -3.59 -40.06 17.05
N ALA A 16 -2.25 -40.13 17.13
CA ALA A 16 -1.45 -38.93 17.34
C ALA A 16 -1.63 -37.97 16.14
N ARG A 17 -2.34 -36.85 16.34
CA ARG A 17 -2.28 -35.70 15.45
C ARG A 17 -1.59 -34.54 16.16
N GLN A 18 -0.71 -33.95 15.37
CA GLN A 18 0.39 -33.09 15.74
C GLN A 18 -0.06 -31.78 16.42
N ALA A 19 0.84 -31.30 17.27
CA ALA A 19 0.85 -29.99 17.86
C ALA A 19 1.15 -28.87 16.84
N ARG A 20 1.00 -27.63 17.33
CA ARG A 20 1.24 -26.30 16.72
C ARG A 20 0.02 -25.79 15.95
N ILE A 21 -0.56 -24.65 16.31
CA ILE A 21 0.07 -23.32 16.30
C ILE A 21 -0.75 -22.37 17.19
N ALA A 22 -0.05 -21.61 18.03
CA ALA A 22 -0.57 -20.43 18.68
C ALA A 22 -0.53 -19.24 17.70
N GLY A 23 -1.51 -18.34 17.79
CA GLY A 23 -1.33 -16.94 17.41
C GLY A 23 -2.21 -16.38 16.29
N ARG A 24 -3.18 -15.58 16.74
CA ARG A 24 -3.76 -14.35 16.14
C ARG A 24 -4.88 -14.43 15.08
N PRO A 25 -5.91 -13.56 15.24
CA PRO A 25 -7.05 -13.47 14.34
C PRO A 25 -6.71 -12.66 13.08
N ASN A 26 -7.02 -13.26 11.93
CA ASN A 26 -7.45 -12.62 10.67
C ASN A 26 -6.98 -11.17 10.41
N ASP A 27 -5.70 -10.97 10.11
CA ASP A 27 -5.17 -9.77 9.48
C ASP A 27 -5.17 -9.94 7.95
N PRO A 28 -6.07 -9.28 7.18
CA PRO A 28 -6.13 -9.43 5.72
C PRO A 28 -4.94 -8.80 4.96
N ASN A 29 -3.92 -8.30 5.68
CA ASN A 29 -2.78 -7.58 5.11
C ASN A 29 -1.43 -8.29 5.30
N ALA A 30 -1.43 -9.54 5.79
CA ALA A 30 -0.21 -10.28 6.16
C ALA A 30 0.64 -10.82 4.97
N GLY A 31 0.31 -10.48 3.72
CA GLY A 31 0.97 -11.02 2.53
C GLY A 31 1.58 -10.00 1.56
N VAL A 32 1.43 -8.69 1.80
CA VAL A 32 1.99 -7.66 0.91
C VAL A 32 3.30 -7.17 1.49
N SER A 33 4.41 -7.85 1.17
CA SER A 33 5.74 -7.28 1.39
C SER A 33 5.79 -5.90 0.74
N PRO A 34 6.17 -4.83 1.46
CA PRO A 34 6.39 -3.53 0.83
C PRO A 34 7.57 -3.74 -0.13
N ARG A 35 7.30 -3.80 -1.42
CA ARG A 35 8.33 -3.89 -2.45
C ARG A 35 9.31 -2.75 -2.21
N SER A 36 10.53 -3.10 -1.79
CA SER A 36 11.66 -2.20 -1.64
C SER A 36 11.84 -1.45 -2.95
N PHE A 37 11.46 -0.19 -2.92
CA PHE A 37 11.55 0.73 -4.03
C PHE A 37 13.01 1.16 -4.18
N GLN A 38 13.70 0.71 -5.21
CA GLN A 38 15.06 1.14 -5.54
C GLN A 38 14.97 2.32 -6.52
N PRO A 39 15.45 3.53 -6.16
CA PRO A 39 15.40 4.68 -7.06
C PRO A 39 16.63 4.71 -7.98
N SER A 40 16.38 4.66 -9.30
CA SER A 40 17.40 4.89 -10.33
C SER A 40 17.27 6.31 -10.89
N GLY A 41 18.07 7.25 -10.37
CA GLY A 41 18.80 8.26 -11.15
C GLY A 41 18.08 9.31 -12.01
N GLY A 42 16.78 9.57 -11.85
CA GLY A 42 16.11 10.75 -12.42
C GLY A 42 15.36 11.50 -11.32
N SER A 43 15.69 12.79 -11.10
CA SER A 43 15.08 13.74 -10.15
C SER A 43 14.06 13.11 -9.17
N MET A 44 14.54 12.66 -8.01
CA MET A 44 13.84 11.81 -7.00
C MET A 44 12.36 12.16 -6.74
N SER A 45 12.03 13.46 -6.76
CA SER A 45 10.70 14.07 -6.58
C SER A 45 9.61 13.59 -7.55
N THR A 46 9.83 13.78 -8.86
CA THR A 46 8.78 13.58 -9.88
C THR A 46 8.36 12.11 -9.98
N TYR A 47 9.29 11.18 -9.79
CA TYR A 47 8.99 9.75 -9.83
C TYR A 47 8.18 9.31 -8.61
N ALA A 48 8.54 9.78 -7.41
CA ALA A 48 7.78 9.52 -6.19
C ALA A 48 6.35 10.09 -6.28
N LEU A 49 6.22 11.31 -6.83
CA LEU A 49 4.93 11.98 -7.02
C LEU A 49 4.05 11.25 -8.03
N ASN A 50 4.57 10.91 -9.21
CA ASN A 50 3.85 10.11 -10.21
C ASN A 50 3.44 8.74 -9.65
N LYS A 51 4.29 8.13 -8.82
CA LYS A 51 3.99 6.86 -8.15
C LYS A 51 2.83 7.00 -7.16
N LEU A 52 2.86 8.01 -6.28
CA LEU A 52 1.79 8.30 -5.33
C LEU A 52 0.44 8.42 -6.06
N LEU A 53 0.36 9.30 -7.06
CA LEU A 53 -0.90 9.53 -7.77
C LEU A 53 -1.37 8.27 -8.52
N ARG A 54 -0.44 7.49 -9.10
CA ARG A 54 -0.77 6.20 -9.71
C ARG A 54 -1.33 5.21 -8.69
N ASP A 55 -0.77 5.15 -7.49
CA ASP A 55 -1.22 4.25 -6.43
C ASP A 55 -2.60 4.67 -5.91
N VAL A 56 -2.85 5.97 -5.68
CA VAL A 56 -4.19 6.50 -5.32
C VAL A 56 -5.23 6.22 -6.40
N ASN A 57 -4.83 6.31 -7.68
CA ASN A 57 -5.73 6.04 -8.80
C ASN A 57 -6.05 4.55 -8.95
N ARG A 58 -5.09 3.65 -8.72
CA ARG A 58 -5.24 2.21 -8.99
C ARG A 58 -5.66 1.38 -7.79
N ASP A 59 -5.14 1.67 -6.60
CA ASP A 59 -5.32 0.85 -5.42
C ASP A 59 -6.43 1.43 -4.52
N PRO A 60 -7.58 0.74 -4.37
CA PRO A 60 -8.69 1.26 -3.57
C PRO A 60 -8.32 1.40 -2.09
N GLY A 61 -7.44 0.55 -1.54
CA GLY A 61 -7.00 0.69 -0.14
C GLY A 61 -6.15 1.94 0.09
N THR A 62 -5.24 2.25 -0.83
CA THR A 62 -4.44 3.49 -0.79
C THR A 62 -5.30 4.71 -1.04
N ARG A 63 -6.30 4.60 -1.94
CA ARG A 63 -7.29 5.63 -2.16
C ARG A 63 -8.07 5.97 -0.89
N GLU A 64 -8.64 4.97 -0.22
CA GLU A 64 -9.38 5.18 1.04
C GLU A 64 -8.50 5.79 2.12
N ARG A 65 -7.26 5.30 2.27
CA ARG A 65 -6.28 5.91 3.18
C ARG A 65 -5.98 7.36 2.82
N PHE A 66 -5.86 7.68 1.53
CA PHE A 66 -5.60 9.04 1.06
C PHE A 66 -6.78 9.97 1.34
N PHE A 67 -8.02 9.51 1.17
CA PHE A 67 -9.21 10.28 1.54
C PHE A 67 -9.34 10.49 3.05
N LYS A 68 -8.89 9.52 3.86
CA LYS A 68 -8.91 9.62 5.32
C LYS A 68 -7.78 10.52 5.85
N ASP A 69 -6.58 10.36 5.34
CA ASP A 69 -5.38 11.09 5.75
C ASP A 69 -4.34 11.14 4.60
N ALA A 70 -4.50 12.14 3.73
CA ALA A 70 -3.58 12.37 2.62
C ALA A 70 -2.14 12.69 3.09
N ALA A 71 -1.97 13.29 4.27
CA ALA A 71 -0.66 13.66 4.82
C ALA A 71 0.12 12.43 5.26
N ALA A 72 -0.54 11.49 5.95
CA ALA A 72 0.08 10.22 6.32
C ALA A 72 0.48 9.39 5.09
N VAL A 73 -0.37 9.36 4.05
CA VAL A 73 -0.02 8.64 2.81
C VAL A 73 1.14 9.33 2.10
N ALA A 74 1.11 10.66 1.93
CA ALA A 74 2.18 11.40 1.27
C ALA A 74 3.50 11.37 2.05
N ALA A 75 3.48 11.20 3.37
CA ALA A 75 4.67 11.02 4.20
C ALA A 75 5.41 9.69 3.91
N GLY A 76 4.73 8.69 3.35
CA GLY A 76 5.34 7.42 2.93
C GLY A 76 6.11 7.49 1.61
N TYR A 77 6.12 8.66 0.94
CA TYR A 77 6.80 8.88 -0.33
C TYR A 77 7.88 9.95 -0.16
N ASP A 78 8.96 9.82 -0.93
CA ASP A 78 10.08 10.78 -0.97
C ASP A 78 9.68 12.02 -1.79
N LEU A 79 8.82 12.84 -1.20
CA LEU A 79 8.30 14.09 -1.77
C LEU A 79 8.95 15.28 -1.07
N THR A 80 9.24 16.32 -1.84
CA THR A 80 9.60 17.62 -1.29
C THR A 80 8.42 18.26 -0.55
N GLY A 81 8.71 19.25 0.30
CA GLY A 81 7.66 19.98 1.01
C GLY A 81 6.65 20.65 0.08
N GLU A 82 7.12 21.16 -1.07
CA GLU A 82 6.28 21.82 -2.08
C GLU A 82 5.35 20.82 -2.78
N GLU A 83 5.88 19.66 -3.20
CA GLU A 83 5.07 18.61 -3.83
C GLU A 83 4.05 18.03 -2.86
N ARG A 84 4.47 17.75 -1.62
CA ARG A 84 3.56 17.27 -0.59
C ARG A 84 2.43 18.27 -0.37
N ARG A 85 2.75 19.57 -0.33
CA ARG A 85 1.73 20.62 -0.21
C ARG A 85 0.79 20.62 -1.40
N ALA A 86 1.29 20.52 -2.63
CA ALA A 86 0.44 20.47 -3.83
C ALA A 86 -0.50 19.24 -3.85
N VAL A 87 -0.02 18.08 -3.37
CA VAL A 87 -0.87 16.89 -3.20
C VAL A 87 -1.97 17.13 -2.18
N LEU A 88 -1.63 17.74 -1.04
CA LEU A 88 -2.58 18.00 0.05
C LEU A 88 -3.63 19.04 -0.32
N ASP A 89 -3.20 20.12 -0.98
CA ASP A 89 -4.05 21.19 -1.47
C ASP A 89 -4.83 20.79 -2.72
N ARG A 90 -4.42 19.69 -3.37
CA ARG A 90 -4.94 19.21 -4.66
C ARG A 90 -4.72 20.25 -5.76
N ASP A 91 -3.60 20.95 -5.70
CA ASP A 91 -3.20 21.95 -6.69
C ASP A 91 -2.76 21.26 -7.98
N VAL A 92 -3.72 21.07 -8.89
CA VAL A 92 -3.51 20.43 -10.20
C VAL A 92 -2.49 21.18 -11.05
N THR A 93 -2.43 22.52 -10.92
CA THR A 93 -1.47 23.35 -11.66
C THR A 93 -0.06 23.05 -11.18
N ALA A 94 0.15 23.05 -9.86
CA ALA A 94 1.44 22.72 -9.27
C ALA A 94 1.86 21.27 -9.58
N LEU A 95 0.93 20.31 -9.46
CA LEU A 95 1.17 18.90 -9.79
C LEU A 95 1.60 18.73 -11.26
N TYR A 96 0.95 19.44 -12.19
CA TYR A 96 1.35 19.43 -13.60
C TYR A 96 2.74 20.05 -13.80
N ARG A 97 3.02 21.19 -13.16
CA ARG A 97 4.32 21.88 -13.22
C ARG A 97 5.47 21.05 -12.62
N PHE A 98 5.20 20.21 -11.62
CA PHE A 98 6.17 19.26 -11.05
C PHE A 98 6.45 18.06 -11.97
N GLY A 99 5.80 17.98 -13.14
CA GLY A 99 6.03 16.94 -14.14
C GLY A 99 5.17 15.69 -13.96
N VAL A 100 4.02 15.80 -13.29
CA VAL A 100 3.05 14.70 -13.26
C VAL A 100 2.48 14.48 -14.66
N HIS A 101 2.46 13.21 -15.09
CA HIS A 101 1.92 12.86 -16.39
C HIS A 101 0.39 13.09 -16.45
N GLY A 102 -0.10 13.78 -17.50
CA GLY A 102 -1.53 14.11 -17.67
C GLY A 102 -2.47 12.90 -17.63
N LEU A 103 -2.07 11.75 -18.18
CA LEU A 103 -2.82 10.48 -18.06
C LEU A 103 -3.05 9.99 -16.63
N ILE A 104 -2.19 10.37 -15.68
CA ILE A 104 -2.34 10.05 -14.25
C ILE A 104 -3.10 11.18 -13.54
N LEU A 105 -2.84 12.42 -13.93
CA LEU A 105 -3.48 13.60 -13.35
C LEU A 105 -4.98 13.62 -13.62
N ARG A 106 -5.43 13.24 -14.83
CA ARG A 106 -6.85 13.26 -15.18
C ARG A 106 -7.70 12.32 -14.31
N PRO A 107 -7.40 11.01 -14.16
CA PRO A 107 -8.12 10.15 -13.23
C PRO A 107 -8.11 10.66 -11.79
N PHE A 108 -7.00 11.26 -11.35
CA PHE A 108 -6.90 11.86 -10.01
C PHE A 108 -7.89 13.02 -9.84
N THR A 109 -7.98 13.92 -10.83
CA THR A 109 -8.95 15.03 -10.79
C THR A 109 -10.41 14.55 -10.80
N ILE A 110 -10.72 13.47 -11.54
CA ILE A 110 -12.05 12.85 -11.57
C ILE A 110 -12.40 12.26 -10.20
N LEU A 111 -11.46 11.60 -9.53
CA LEU A 111 -11.66 11.09 -8.16
C LEU A 111 -11.97 12.21 -7.16
N HIS A 112 -11.44 13.41 -7.40
CA HIS A 112 -11.71 14.60 -6.61
C HIS A 112 -12.87 15.46 -7.13
N GLN A 113 -13.65 14.94 -8.10
CA GLN A 113 -14.82 15.59 -8.69
C GLN A 113 -14.52 16.96 -9.31
N MET A 114 -13.28 17.20 -9.75
CA MET A 114 -12.94 18.44 -10.47
C MET A 114 -13.54 18.40 -11.89
N PRO A 115 -14.27 19.44 -12.30
CA PRO A 115 -14.82 19.55 -13.65
C PRO A 115 -13.72 19.52 -14.72
N GLU A 116 -14.05 19.04 -15.91
CA GLU A 116 -13.16 19.12 -17.08
C GLU A 116 -12.66 20.55 -17.41
N PRO A 117 -13.49 21.60 -17.43
CA PRO A 117 -13.01 22.95 -17.73
C PRO A 117 -11.97 23.44 -16.71
N ASP A 118 -12.19 23.19 -15.41
CA ASP A 118 -11.23 23.56 -14.36
C ASP A 118 -9.89 22.82 -14.50
N TYR A 119 -9.92 21.54 -14.87
CA TYR A 119 -8.71 20.76 -15.16
C TYR A 119 -7.94 21.34 -16.36
N LEU A 120 -8.64 21.68 -17.45
CA LEU A 120 -8.01 22.25 -18.65
C LEU A 120 -7.42 23.64 -18.38
N GLU A 121 -8.10 24.46 -17.59
CA GLU A 121 -7.58 25.77 -17.15
C GLU A 121 -6.36 25.61 -16.25
N ALA A 122 -6.34 24.62 -15.36
CA ALA A 122 -5.21 24.36 -14.47
C ALA A 122 -3.93 23.93 -15.21
N ILE A 123 -4.04 23.17 -16.31
CA ILE A 123 -2.88 22.74 -17.10
C ILE A 123 -2.44 23.76 -18.16
N ARG A 124 -3.25 24.79 -18.42
CA ARG A 124 -2.97 25.82 -19.43
C ARG A 124 -2.13 26.99 -18.88
N ARG A 125 -2.08 27.14 -17.55
CA ARG A 125 -1.34 28.17 -16.82
C ARG A 125 0.11 27.76 -16.57
#